data_AF-A0A255H211-F1
#
_entry.id   AF-A0A255H211-F1
#
_cell.length_a   1.000
_cell.length_b   1.000
_cell.length_c   1.000
_cell.angle_alpha   90.00
_cell.angle_beta   90.00
_cell.angle_gamma   90.00
#
_symmetry.space_group_name_H-M   'P 1'
#
loop_
_entity.id
_entity.type
_entity.pdbx_description
1 polymer ?
#
loop_
_entity_poly.entity_id
_entity_poly.type
_entity_poly.pdbx_seq_one_letter_code
_entity_poly.pdbx_strand_id
1 'polypeptide(L)'
;MRCAGEPIAWTGAGRQSDLAASRLPKGAAIARWSSFLAPESTRTQDERNDVYGQGLRISLPRKGDPPVLVVTGVEDPGHPRQWDRATADLFGGDHLWLPDHGLLGHGHLMMGEEGSERIIALLLEWLERHAR
;
A
#
# COMPACT_ATOMS: atom_id res chain seq x y z
N MET A 1 -11.82 2.90 -30.87
CA MET A 1 -10.38 3.02 -30.58
C MET A 1 -10.06 1.95 -29.55
N ARG A 2 -9.36 0.87 -29.94
CA ARG A 2 -9.05 -0.27 -29.06
C ARG A 2 -7.67 -0.03 -28.45
N CYS A 3 -7.60 0.16 -27.14
CA CYS A 3 -6.32 0.11 -26.43
C CYS A 3 -5.89 -1.36 -26.36
N ALA A 4 -5.01 -1.77 -27.27
CA ALA A 4 -4.31 -3.04 -27.19
C ALA A 4 -3.15 -2.87 -26.21
N GLY A 5 -3.43 -2.96 -24.91
CA GLY A 5 -2.42 -3.23 -23.89
C GLY A 5 -2.34 -4.73 -23.70
N GLU A 6 -1.14 -5.29 -23.60
CA GLU A 6 -0.95 -6.69 -23.23
C GLU A 6 -1.71 -7.00 -21.93
N PRO A 7 -2.30 -8.19 -21.77
CA PRO A 7 -2.97 -8.57 -20.54
C PRO A 7 -1.94 -8.53 -19.40
N ILE A 8 -2.18 -7.66 -18.43
CA ILE A 8 -1.43 -7.69 -17.17
C ILE A 8 -1.74 -9.04 -16.53
N ALA A 9 -0.76 -9.95 -16.56
CA ALA A 9 -0.86 -11.23 -15.90
C ALA A 9 -0.85 -11.00 -14.39
N TRP A 10 -2.04 -10.90 -13.79
CA TRP A 10 -2.18 -10.90 -12.34
C TRP A 10 -1.95 -12.34 -11.85
N THR A 11 -0.68 -12.70 -11.67
CA THR A 11 -0.33 -13.93 -10.97
C THR A 11 -0.77 -13.71 -9.53
N GLY A 12 -1.71 -14.50 -9.00
CA GLY A 12 -2.22 -14.39 -7.61
C GLY A 12 -1.17 -14.63 -6.50
N ALA A 13 0.11 -14.39 -6.78
CA ALA A 13 1.26 -14.42 -5.89
C ALA A 13 1.42 -13.14 -5.05
N GLY A 14 0.50 -12.17 -5.14
CA GLY A 14 0.64 -10.82 -4.57
C GLY A 14 1.00 -10.77 -3.08
N ARG A 15 0.60 -11.77 -2.27
CA ARG A 15 0.91 -11.77 -0.82
C ARG A 15 2.24 -12.39 -0.42
N GLN A 16 2.93 -13.06 -1.34
CA GLN A 16 4.27 -13.58 -1.06
C GLN A 16 5.33 -12.48 -1.14
N SER A 17 5.12 -11.47 -2.00
CA SER A 17 5.96 -10.27 -2.04
C SER A 17 5.84 -9.40 -0.78
N ASP A 18 4.69 -9.42 -0.10
CA ASP A 18 4.48 -8.66 1.14
C ASP A 18 5.42 -9.11 2.27
N LEU A 19 5.96 -10.33 2.16
CA LEU A 19 6.90 -10.93 3.10
C LEU A 19 8.37 -10.66 2.77
N ALA A 20 8.65 -9.89 1.71
CA ALA A 20 10.02 -9.70 1.21
C ALA A 20 10.86 -8.72 2.03
N ALA A 21 10.22 -7.91 2.90
CA ALA A 21 10.89 -6.84 3.63
C ALA A 21 11.89 -7.36 4.67
N SER A 22 13.07 -6.77 4.68
CA SER A 22 14.20 -7.12 5.55
C SER A 22 13.93 -6.84 7.02
N ARG A 23 13.03 -5.88 7.30
CA ARG A 23 12.61 -5.47 8.65
C ARG A 23 11.52 -6.35 9.25
N LEU A 24 11.00 -7.32 8.51
CA LEU A 24 10.00 -8.22 9.04
C LEU A 24 10.56 -9.07 10.19
N PRO A 25 9.78 -9.28 11.27
CA PRO A 25 10.15 -10.20 12.33
C PRO A 25 10.47 -11.58 11.75
N LYS A 26 11.55 -12.21 12.22
CA LYS A 26 11.99 -13.53 11.72
C LYS A 26 11.54 -14.66 12.64
N GLY A 27 11.53 -15.88 12.12
CA GLY A 27 11.30 -17.10 12.90
C GLY A 27 9.82 -17.41 13.18
N ALA A 28 9.54 -17.94 14.37
CA ALA A 28 8.22 -18.52 14.68
C ALA A 28 7.05 -17.52 14.60
N ALA A 29 7.30 -16.23 14.87
CA ALA A 29 6.27 -15.19 14.82
C ALA A 29 5.73 -14.98 13.40
N ILE A 30 6.62 -14.81 12.41
CA ILE A 30 6.20 -14.64 11.02
C ILE A 30 5.66 -15.94 10.42
N ALA A 31 6.21 -17.10 10.79
CA ALA A 31 5.69 -18.39 10.35
C ALA A 31 4.24 -18.63 10.83
N ARG A 32 3.94 -18.22 12.08
CA ARG A 32 2.57 -18.26 12.62
C ARG A 32 1.67 -17.27 11.89
N TRP A 33 2.12 -16.04 11.69
CA TRP A 33 1.34 -15.04 10.96
C TRP A 33 1.05 -15.47 9.51
N SER A 34 2.05 -15.96 8.79
CA SER A 34 1.91 -16.42 7.40
C SER A 34 0.96 -17.61 7.28
N SER A 35 0.78 -18.40 8.35
CA SER A 35 -0.19 -19.51 8.34
C SER A 35 -1.65 -19.03 8.25
N PHE A 36 -1.93 -17.77 8.59
CA PHE A 36 -3.24 -17.13 8.41
C PHE A 36 -3.44 -16.57 6.99
N LEU A 37 -2.40 -16.50 6.16
CA LEU A 37 -2.52 -16.06 4.77
C LEU A 37 -3.09 -17.19 3.91
N ALA A 38 -4.42 -17.27 3.82
CA ALA A 38 -5.10 -18.14 2.86
C ALA A 38 -5.34 -17.37 1.56
N PRO A 39 -5.19 -17.99 0.35
CA PRO A 39 -5.54 -17.35 -0.92
C PRO A 39 -6.92 -16.69 -0.85
N GLU A 40 -6.99 -15.42 -1.23
CA GLU A 40 -8.28 -14.72 -1.27
C GLU A 40 -9.01 -15.17 -2.53
N SER A 41 -10.31 -15.46 -2.39
CA SER A 41 -11.13 -15.86 -3.52
C SER A 41 -11.18 -14.72 -4.54
N THR A 42 -10.74 -14.97 -5.78
CA THR A 42 -10.78 -13.99 -6.87
C THR A 42 -12.20 -13.49 -7.07
N ARG A 43 -13.19 -14.39 -7.03
CA ARG A 43 -14.61 -14.03 -7.05
C ARG A 43 -14.99 -13.10 -5.91
N THR A 44 -14.50 -13.35 -4.70
CA THR A 44 -14.77 -12.47 -3.56
C THR A 44 -14.12 -11.10 -3.73
N GLN A 45 -12.94 -11.04 -4.34
CA GLN A 45 -12.27 -9.78 -4.64
C GLN A 45 -12.98 -9.01 -5.76
N ASP A 46 -13.44 -9.70 -6.80
CA ASP A 46 -14.24 -9.13 -7.89
C ASP A 46 -15.61 -8.67 -7.39
N GLU A 47 -16.34 -9.47 -6.62
CA GLU A 47 -17.62 -9.11 -6.01
C GLU A 47 -17.49 -7.93 -5.03
N ARG A 48 -16.35 -7.79 -4.34
CA ARG A 48 -16.03 -6.62 -3.50
C ARG A 48 -15.74 -5.37 -4.32
N ASN A 49 -15.10 -5.52 -5.48
CA ASN A 49 -14.72 -4.42 -6.35
C ASN A 49 -15.86 -4.01 -7.30
N ASP A 50 -16.83 -4.89 -7.55
CA ASP A 50 -18.03 -4.71 -8.36
C ASP A 50 -19.29 -5.15 -7.60
N VAL A 51 -19.62 -4.40 -6.54
CA VAL A 51 -20.84 -4.64 -5.75
C VAL A 51 -22.07 -4.29 -6.61
N TYR A 52 -22.78 -5.31 -7.09
CA TYR A 52 -24.04 -5.17 -7.86
C TYR A 52 -23.96 -4.34 -9.16
N GLY A 53 -22.84 -4.41 -9.89
CA GLY A 53 -22.65 -3.62 -11.11
C GLY A 53 -22.24 -2.17 -10.82
N GLN A 54 -21.81 -1.87 -9.59
CA GLN A 54 -21.23 -0.59 -9.17
C GLN A 54 -19.72 -0.71 -8.98
N GLY A 55 -19.05 -1.31 -9.96
CA GLY A 55 -17.60 -1.32 -10.10
C GLY A 55 -16.95 0.01 -9.72
N LEU A 56 -15.77 -0.08 -9.08
CA LEU A 56 -14.98 1.04 -8.56
C LEU A 56 -15.06 2.29 -9.45
N ARG A 57 -15.89 3.26 -9.05
CA ARG A 57 -16.00 4.54 -9.74
C ARG A 57 -14.98 5.50 -9.14
N ILE A 58 -13.84 5.66 -9.80
CA ILE A 58 -12.85 6.68 -9.43
C ILE A 58 -13.48 8.04 -9.69
N SER A 59 -13.87 8.71 -8.61
CA SER A 59 -14.25 10.12 -8.62
C SER A 59 -13.01 10.92 -8.25
N LEU A 60 -12.72 11.97 -9.01
CA LEU A 60 -11.61 12.86 -8.65
C LEU A 60 -11.89 13.53 -7.30
N PRO A 61 -10.83 13.87 -6.54
CA PRO A 61 -10.96 14.54 -5.26
C PRO A 61 -11.77 15.82 -5.40
N ARG A 62 -12.57 16.12 -4.38
CA ARG A 62 -13.41 17.31 -4.31
C ARG A 62 -12.86 18.25 -3.24
N LYS A 63 -13.21 19.53 -3.39
CA LYS A 63 -12.94 20.52 -2.37
C LYS A 63 -13.64 20.12 -1.05
N GLY A 64 -12.87 19.96 0.02
CA GLY A 64 -13.37 19.53 1.33
C GLY A 64 -13.12 18.06 1.66
N ASP A 65 -12.52 17.29 0.74
CA ASP A 65 -12.04 15.94 1.06
C ASP A 65 -10.92 15.99 2.12
N PRO A 66 -10.80 14.97 2.97
CA PRO A 66 -9.74 14.91 3.97
C PRO A 66 -8.36 14.90 3.30
N PRO A 67 -7.34 15.45 3.97
CA PRO A 67 -5.96 15.38 3.48
C PRO A 67 -5.54 13.91 3.33
N VAL A 68 -4.78 13.62 2.27
CA VAL A 68 -4.32 12.26 1.93
C VAL A 68 -2.80 12.20 2.05
N LEU A 69 -2.30 11.14 2.67
CA LEU A 69 -0.88 10.78 2.69
C LEU A 69 -0.74 9.37 2.13
N VAL A 70 0.12 9.22 1.12
CA VAL A 70 0.57 7.90 0.65
C VAL A 70 1.97 7.65 1.20
N VAL A 71 2.19 6.48 1.80
CA VAL A 71 3.45 6.11 2.44
C VAL A 71 3.98 4.87 1.75
N THR A 72 5.25 4.90 1.32
CA THR A 72 5.83 3.80 0.56
C THR A 72 7.20 3.40 1.13
N GLY A 73 7.37 2.09 1.35
CA GLY A 73 8.65 1.46 1.69
C GLY A 73 9.42 1.00 0.46
N VAL A 74 10.75 0.85 0.59
CA VAL A 74 11.62 0.47 -0.53
C VAL A 74 11.61 -1.02 -0.87
N GLU A 75 11.21 -1.85 0.08
CA GLU A 75 11.16 -3.31 -0.09
C GLU A 75 9.71 -3.81 -0.25
N ASP A 76 8.88 -3.00 -0.91
CA ASP A 76 7.54 -3.39 -1.37
C ASP A 76 7.50 -3.45 -2.91
N PRO A 77 7.70 -4.64 -3.51
CA PRO A 77 7.64 -4.80 -4.97
C PRO A 77 6.25 -4.51 -5.56
N GLY A 78 5.18 -4.65 -4.77
CA GLY A 78 3.81 -4.34 -5.18
C GLY A 78 3.52 -2.85 -5.25
N HIS A 79 4.35 -2.04 -4.58
CA HIS A 79 4.20 -0.60 -4.47
C HIS A 79 5.45 0.18 -4.90
N PRO A 80 5.81 0.17 -6.21
CA PRO A 80 6.89 1.01 -6.72
C PRO A 80 6.65 2.50 -6.42
N ARG A 81 7.70 3.20 -5.97
CA ARG A 81 7.67 4.65 -5.63
C ARG A 81 6.90 5.50 -6.63
N GLN A 82 7.12 5.28 -7.92
CA GLN A 82 6.52 6.08 -9.00
C GLN A 82 4.98 5.93 -9.09
N TRP A 83 4.44 4.75 -8.77
CA TRP A 83 3.00 4.49 -8.84
C TRP A 83 2.27 5.02 -7.61
N ASP A 84 2.87 4.86 -6.43
CA ASP A 84 2.35 5.45 -5.20
C ASP A 84 2.44 6.98 -5.22
N ARG A 85 3.50 7.54 -5.82
CA ARG A 85 3.59 8.98 -6.07
C ARG A 85 2.47 9.46 -6.99
N ALA A 86 2.24 8.78 -8.10
CA ALA A 86 1.15 9.11 -9.01
C ALA A 86 -0.23 8.99 -8.33
N THR A 87 -0.39 8.03 -7.41
CA THR A 87 -1.59 7.91 -6.57
C THR A 87 -1.75 9.12 -5.65
N ALA A 88 -0.69 9.55 -4.96
CA ALA A 88 -0.74 10.75 -4.12
C ALA A 88 -1.12 11.99 -4.96
N ASP A 89 -0.49 12.16 -6.12
CA ASP A 89 -0.75 13.28 -7.02
C ASP A 89 -2.22 13.26 -7.53
N LEU A 90 -2.77 12.08 -7.84
CA LEU A 90 -4.19 11.92 -8.23
C LEU A 90 -5.15 12.40 -7.13
N PHE A 91 -4.79 12.15 -5.87
CA PHE A 91 -5.58 12.58 -4.71
C PHE A 91 -5.25 14.01 -4.23
N GLY A 92 -4.31 14.71 -4.88
CA GLY A 92 -3.80 16.00 -4.41
C GLY A 92 -3.17 15.90 -3.02
N GLY A 93 -2.68 14.71 -2.65
CA GLY A 93 -2.10 14.39 -1.35
C GLY A 93 -0.58 14.45 -1.34
N ASP A 94 -0.03 14.18 -0.16
CA ASP A 94 1.41 14.08 0.06
C ASP A 94 1.91 12.65 -0.21
N HIS A 95 3.18 12.54 -0.60
CA HIS A 95 3.88 11.25 -0.74
C HIS A 95 5.08 11.20 0.20
N LEU A 96 5.09 10.21 1.09
CA LEU A 96 6.18 9.93 2.01
C LEU A 96 6.95 8.69 1.54
N TRP A 97 8.15 8.93 1.01
CA TRP A 97 9.09 7.88 0.65
C TRP A 97 10.03 7.61 1.81
N LEU A 98 9.86 6.47 2.50
CA LEU A 98 10.59 6.15 3.74
C LEU A 98 12.13 6.29 3.65
N PRO A 99 12.79 5.90 2.54
CA PRO A 99 14.23 6.11 2.37
C PRO A 99 14.69 7.57 2.46
N ASP A 100 13.87 8.54 2.02
CA ASP A 100 14.23 9.98 2.11
C ASP A 100 14.31 10.45 3.58
N HIS A 101 13.77 9.66 4.52
CA HIS A 101 13.82 9.88 5.97
C HIS A 101 14.76 8.92 6.70
N GLY A 102 15.63 8.21 5.95
CA GLY A 102 16.58 7.24 6.51
C GLY A 102 15.93 5.97 7.06
N LEU A 103 14.72 5.63 6.58
CA LEU A 103 13.98 4.43 6.94
C LEU A 103 14.08 3.40 5.79
N LEU A 104 15.22 2.71 5.73
CA LEU A 104 15.50 1.65 4.76
C LEU A 104 15.03 0.27 5.26
N GLY A 105 14.70 -0.61 4.33
CA GLY A 105 14.34 -2.01 4.60
C GLY A 105 12.87 -2.27 4.89
N HIS A 106 12.04 -1.22 4.84
CA HIS A 106 10.60 -1.34 5.06
C HIS A 106 9.88 -1.72 3.77
N GLY A 107 8.87 -2.59 3.88
CA GLY A 107 8.02 -3.02 2.77
C GLY A 107 6.54 -2.94 3.09
N HIS A 108 5.76 -3.90 2.59
CA HIS A 108 4.30 -3.84 2.61
C HIS A 108 3.72 -3.81 4.03
N LEU A 109 4.34 -4.54 4.95
CA LEU A 109 3.87 -4.73 6.32
C LEU A 109 4.53 -3.76 7.30
N MET A 110 4.89 -2.57 6.85
CA MET A 110 5.67 -1.56 7.59
C MET A 110 5.17 -1.23 8.99
N MET A 111 3.90 -1.48 9.30
CA MET A 111 3.33 -1.29 10.63
C MET A 111 3.75 -2.38 11.64
N GLY A 112 4.04 -3.59 11.18
CA GLY A 112 4.47 -4.73 12.00
C GLY A 112 5.97 -5.04 11.88
N GLU A 113 6.71 -4.22 11.15
CA GLU A 113 8.15 -4.35 10.92
C GLU A 113 8.96 -3.69 12.05
N GLU A 114 10.19 -4.17 12.25
CA GLU A 114 11.11 -3.60 13.22
C GLU A 114 11.41 -2.12 12.91
N GLY A 115 11.24 -1.23 13.89
CA GLY A 115 11.46 0.21 13.75
C GLY A 115 10.25 0.99 13.24
N SER A 116 9.06 0.37 13.19
CA SER A 116 7.80 1.02 12.79
C SER A 116 7.42 2.22 13.67
N GLU A 117 7.97 2.34 14.88
CA GLU A 117 7.78 3.48 15.77
C GLU A 117 8.28 4.79 15.14
N ARG A 118 9.35 4.71 14.34
CA ARG A 118 9.86 5.88 13.60
C ARG A 118 8.94 6.29 12.46
N ILE A 119 8.24 5.32 11.84
CA ILE A 119 7.20 5.61 10.85
C ILE A 119 6.04 6.32 11.54
N ILE A 120 5.59 5.81 12.70
CA ILE A 120 4.52 6.43 13.49
C ILE A 120 4.84 7.89 13.83
N ALA A 121 6.07 8.21 14.21
CA ALA A 121 6.47 9.59 14.47
C ALA A 121 6.25 10.51 13.25
N LEU A 122 6.64 10.07 12.05
CA LEU A 122 6.43 10.83 10.82
C LEU A 122 4.93 11.01 10.49
N LEU A 123 4.12 9.98 10.76
CA LEU A 123 2.67 10.04 10.55
C LEU A 123 2.01 11.04 11.51
N LEU A 124 2.42 11.03 12.78
CA LEU A 124 1.91 11.98 13.79
C LEU A 124 2.29 13.42 13.42
N GLU A 125 3.54 13.67 13.03
CA GLU A 125 3.97 14.98 12.56
C GLU A 125 3.15 15.45 11.33
N TRP A 126 2.84 14.54 10.41
CA TRP A 126 2.00 14.87 9.27
C TRP A 126 0.56 15.19 9.67
N LEU A 127 -0.03 14.40 10.58
CA LEU A 127 -1.38 14.63 11.11
C LEU A 127 -1.47 15.97 11.83
N GLU A 128 -0.48 16.33 12.66
CA GLU A 128 -0.46 17.61 13.38
C GLU A 128 -0.49 18.83 12.45
N ARG A 129 0.14 18.73 11.26
CA ARG A 129 0.10 19.79 10.24
C ARG A 129 -1.25 19.91 9.54
N HIS A 130 -2.06 18.85 9.56
CA HIS A 130 -3.28 18.71 8.76
C HIS A 130 -4.56 18.56 9.59
N ALA A 131 -4.48 18.52 10.92
CA ALA A 131 -5.61 18.36 11.85
C ALA A 131 -6.46 19.63 12.07
N ARG A 132 -6.55 20.54 11.08
CA ARG A 132 -7.27 21.82 11.20
C ARG A 132 -8.39 21.96 10.19
#